data_AF-L9K0G1-F1
#
_entry.id   AF-L9K0G1-F1
#
_cell.length_a   1.000
_cell.length_b   1.000
_cell.length_c   1.000
_cell.angle_alpha   90.00
_cell.angle_beta   90.00
_cell.angle_gamma   90.00
#
_symmetry.space_group_name_H-M   'P 1'
#
loop_
_entity.id
_entity.type
_entity.pdbx_description
1 polymer ?
#
loop_
_entity_poly.entity_id
_entity_poly.type
_entity_poly.pdbx_seq_one_letter_code
_entity_poly.pdbx_strand_id
1 'polypeptide(L)'
;MPGVTVKDVNQQQFIRALAAFLRKSGKLNVPEWVGTVKLATHKELAPYDENWFYTQVASTARCLHFQDGARIDYMSKSYRGQQRNGVMPSHFSQGSKRVAHRSFKPWRG
;
A
#
# COMPACT_ATOMS: atom_id res chain seq x y z
N MET A 1 -16.99 22.63 -16.85
CA MET A 1 -17.10 21.22 -16.41
C MET A 1 -17.32 21.21 -14.90
N PRO A 2 -18.23 20.39 -14.35
CA PRO A 2 -18.39 20.27 -12.90
C PRO A 2 -17.10 19.76 -12.25
N GLY A 3 -16.89 20.07 -10.97
CA GLY A 3 -15.72 19.60 -10.22
C GLY A 3 -15.72 18.08 -10.12
N VAL A 4 -14.55 17.47 -10.35
CA VAL A 4 -14.36 16.00 -10.27
C VAL A 4 -13.76 15.67 -8.91
N THR A 5 -14.39 14.78 -8.15
CA THR A 5 -13.87 14.32 -6.86
C THR A 5 -13.11 13.00 -6.99
N VAL A 6 -12.40 12.60 -5.93
CA VAL A 6 -11.68 11.31 -5.88
C VAL A 6 -12.64 10.11 -6.03
N LYS A 7 -13.94 10.29 -5.78
CA LYS A 7 -14.96 9.25 -5.90
C LYS A 7 -15.37 9.00 -7.36
N ASP A 8 -15.19 9.99 -8.23
CA ASP A 8 -15.68 9.98 -9.61
C ASP A 8 -14.66 9.42 -10.61
N VAL A 9 -13.43 9.18 -10.14
CA VAL A 9 -12.32 8.67 -10.96
C VAL A 9 -12.07 7.19 -10.73
N ASN A 10 -11.60 6.51 -11.79
CA ASN A 10 -11.19 5.12 -11.67
C ASN A 10 -10.06 4.98 -10.63
N GLN A 11 -10.28 4.09 -9.67
CA GLN A 11 -9.42 3.90 -8.50
C GLN A 11 -7.99 3.53 -8.88
N GLN A 12 -7.81 2.65 -9.88
CA GLN A 12 -6.50 2.19 -10.31
C GLN A 12 -5.73 3.30 -11.01
N GLN A 13 -6.41 4.07 -11.85
CA GLN A 13 -5.80 5.20 -12.56
C GLN A 13 -5.37 6.30 -11.58
N PHE A 14 -6.22 6.60 -10.59
CA PHE A 14 -5.90 7.57 -9.54
C PHE A 14 -4.66 7.17 -8.74
N ILE A 15 -4.57 5.90 -8.29
CA ILE A 15 -3.40 5.42 -7.53
C ILE A 15 -2.11 5.52 -8.35
N ARG A 16 -2.15 5.14 -9.64
CA ARG A 16 -0.99 5.24 -10.54
C ARG A 16 -0.54 6.68 -10.73
N ALA A 17 -1.48 7.60 -10.97
CA ALA A 17 -1.19 9.03 -11.12
C ALA A 17 -0.63 9.63 -9.82
N LEU A 18 -1.21 9.30 -8.67
CA LEU A 18 -0.75 9.76 -7.36
C LEU A 18 0.65 9.22 -7.03
N ALA A 19 0.93 7.95 -7.33
CA ALA A 19 2.26 7.37 -7.16
C ALA A 19 3.31 8.10 -8.02
N ALA A 20 2.98 8.41 -9.28
CA ALA A 20 3.85 9.17 -10.16
C ALA A 20 4.09 10.60 -9.64
N PHE A 21 3.06 11.25 -9.08
CA PHE A 21 3.18 12.56 -8.44
C PHE A 21 4.10 12.51 -7.20
N LEU A 22 3.89 11.53 -6.31
CA LEU A 22 4.72 11.35 -5.11
C LEU A 22 6.19 11.11 -5.48
N ARG A 23 6.45 10.31 -6.52
CA ARG A 23 7.80 10.10 -7.05
C ARG A 23 8.44 11.40 -7.53
N LYS A 24 7.74 12.18 -8.35
CA LYS A 24 8.23 13.47 -8.87
C LYS A 24 8.47 14.49 -7.75
N SER A 25 7.67 14.46 -6.70
CA SER A 25 7.79 15.41 -5.59
C SER A 25 9.06 15.25 -4.77
N GLY A 26 9.66 14.04 -4.72
CA GLY A 26 10.89 13.76 -3.97
C GLY A 26 10.78 13.89 -2.43
N LYS A 27 9.62 14.26 -1.89
CA LYS A 27 9.43 14.55 -0.44
C LYS A 27 9.26 13.29 0.42
N LEU A 28 9.22 12.11 -0.19
CA LEU A 28 8.84 10.88 0.47
C LEU A 28 10.08 10.10 0.92
N ASN A 29 10.21 9.90 2.23
CA ASN A 29 11.31 9.16 2.83
C ASN A 29 11.18 7.64 2.61
N VAL A 30 11.65 7.18 1.44
CA VAL A 30 11.69 5.76 1.07
C VAL A 30 12.64 5.00 2.01
N PRO A 31 12.20 3.90 2.63
CA PRO A 31 13.07 3.06 3.45
C PRO A 31 14.13 2.34 2.64
N GLU A 32 15.31 2.15 3.24
CA GLU A 32 16.41 1.40 2.65
C GLU A 32 16.04 -0.06 2.27
N TRP A 33 15.24 -0.72 3.12
CA TRP A 33 14.86 -2.12 2.92
C TRP A 33 13.86 -2.37 1.78
N VAL A 34 13.37 -1.34 1.08
CA VAL A 34 12.35 -1.47 0.03
C VAL A 34 12.77 -2.40 -1.12
N GLY A 35 14.07 -2.46 -1.43
CA GLY A 35 14.62 -3.34 -2.47
C GLY A 35 14.79 -4.81 -2.06
N THR A 36 14.69 -5.13 -0.76
CA THR A 36 15.05 -6.47 -0.25
C THR A 36 13.83 -7.26 0.23
N VAL A 37 12.76 -6.58 0.64
CA VAL A 37 11.65 -7.23 1.32
C VAL A 37 10.51 -7.66 0.39
N LYS A 38 9.79 -8.69 0.84
CA LYS A 38 8.44 -8.99 0.38
C LYS A 38 7.38 -8.20 1.15
N LEU A 39 6.22 -7.98 0.52
CA LEU A 39 5.12 -7.18 1.09
C LEU A 39 4.40 -7.84 2.27
N ALA A 40 4.40 -9.17 2.33
CA ALA A 40 3.71 -9.95 3.37
C ALA A 40 4.27 -11.36 3.44
N THR A 41 4.04 -12.05 4.56
CA THR A 41 4.52 -13.43 4.78
C THR A 41 4.00 -14.39 3.70
N HIS A 42 2.75 -14.21 3.27
CA HIS A 42 2.09 -15.03 2.26
C HIS A 42 2.55 -14.79 0.82
N LYS A 43 3.41 -13.79 0.59
CA LYS A 43 4.06 -13.60 -0.71
C LYS A 43 5.37 -14.39 -0.74
N GLU A 44 5.66 -15.03 -1.87
CA GLU A 44 6.90 -15.77 -2.07
C GLU A 44 7.98 -14.87 -2.66
N LEU A 45 7.59 -13.97 -3.56
CA LEU A 45 8.48 -13.07 -4.29
C LEU A 45 8.33 -11.61 -3.84
N ALA A 46 9.38 -10.83 -4.06
CA ALA A 46 9.35 -9.38 -3.93
C ALA A 46 8.50 -8.74 -5.05
N PRO A 47 7.99 -7.51 -4.87
CA PRO A 47 7.29 -6.79 -5.92
C PRO A 47 8.19 -6.57 -7.15
N TYR A 48 7.62 -6.76 -8.35
CA TYR A 48 8.32 -6.53 -9.61
C TYR A 48 8.61 -5.06 -9.90
N ASP A 49 7.75 -4.15 -9.45
CA ASP A 49 7.95 -2.71 -9.61
C ASP A 49 8.87 -2.19 -8.50
N GLU A 50 10.03 -1.67 -8.86
CA GLU A 50 10.97 -1.03 -7.93
C GLU A 50 10.34 0.16 -7.19
N ASN A 51 9.35 0.82 -7.80
CA ASN A 51 8.63 1.96 -7.25
C ASN A 51 7.39 1.55 -6.45
N TRP A 52 7.26 0.27 -6.07
CA TRP A 52 6.08 -0.25 -5.37
C TRP A 52 5.73 0.52 -4.09
N PHE A 53 6.73 1.10 -3.41
CA PHE A 53 6.52 1.84 -2.17
C PHE A 53 5.69 3.12 -2.39
N TYR A 54 5.86 3.81 -3.53
CA TYR A 54 5.04 4.97 -3.87
C TYR A 54 3.58 4.57 -4.12
N THR A 55 3.37 3.44 -4.79
CA THR A 55 2.04 2.85 -5.01
C THR A 55 1.37 2.46 -3.69
N GLN A 56 2.14 1.91 -2.74
CA GLN A 56 1.65 1.62 -1.39
C GLN A 56 1.20 2.89 -0.67
N VAL A 57 2.03 3.93 -0.64
CA VAL A 57 1.69 5.20 0.03
C VAL A 57 0.49 5.88 -0.63
N ALA A 58 0.40 5.87 -1.97
CA ALA A 58 -0.76 6.37 -2.70
C ALA A 58 -2.05 5.62 -2.33
N SER A 59 -1.99 4.29 -2.21
CA SER A 59 -3.13 3.49 -1.78
C SER A 59 -3.54 3.75 -0.33
N THR A 60 -2.57 3.98 0.57
CA THR A 60 -2.82 4.40 1.96
C THR A 60 -3.49 5.77 2.03
N ALA A 61 -3.00 6.75 1.27
CA ALA A 61 -3.58 8.09 1.22
C ALA A 61 -5.04 8.07 0.75
N ARG A 62 -5.31 7.27 -0.30
CA ARG A 62 -6.68 7.03 -0.77
C ARG A 62 -7.51 6.39 0.33
N CYS A 63 -7.04 5.33 0.97
CA CYS A 63 -7.78 4.67 2.05
C CYS A 63 -8.15 5.63 3.18
N LEU A 64 -7.23 6.50 3.59
CA LEU A 64 -7.46 7.50 4.62
C LEU A 64 -8.52 8.54 4.21
N HIS A 65 -8.57 8.90 2.91
CA HIS A 65 -9.57 9.82 2.39
C HIS A 65 -11.00 9.23 2.41
N PHE A 66 -11.15 7.91 2.26
CA PHE A 66 -12.46 7.25 2.24
C PHE A 66 -12.91 6.74 3.60
N GLN A 67 -11.99 6.50 4.53
CA GLN A 67 -12.30 5.84 5.79
C GLN A 67 -11.74 6.64 6.96
N ASP A 68 -12.65 7.32 7.66
CA ASP A 68 -12.35 8.02 8.90
C ASP A 68 -11.86 7.03 9.97
N GLY A 69 -10.71 7.35 10.57
CA GLY A 69 -10.11 6.54 11.65
C GLY A 69 -9.33 5.31 11.18
N ALA A 70 -8.94 5.21 9.91
CA ALA A 70 -8.11 4.11 9.40
C ALA A 70 -6.79 3.96 10.22
N ARG A 71 -6.61 2.77 10.81
CA ARG A 71 -5.42 2.40 11.60
C ARG A 71 -4.48 1.50 10.79
N ILE A 72 -3.25 1.35 11.27
CA ILE A 72 -2.26 0.42 10.69
C ILE A 72 -2.80 -1.02 10.64
N ASP A 73 -3.57 -1.43 11.64
CA ASP A 73 -4.19 -2.76 11.66
C ASP A 73 -5.22 -2.94 10.54
N TYR A 74 -6.01 -1.89 10.24
CA TYR A 74 -6.92 -1.90 9.11
C TYR A 74 -6.16 -2.05 7.79
N MET A 75 -5.08 -1.28 7.61
CA MET A 75 -4.22 -1.41 6.42
C MET A 75 -3.67 -2.83 6.29
N SER A 76 -3.12 -3.39 7.38
CA SER A 76 -2.63 -4.77 7.42
C SER A 76 -3.69 -5.81 7.03
N LYS A 77 -4.95 -5.59 7.45
CA LYS A 77 -6.11 -6.42 7.09
C LYS A 77 -6.56 -6.23 5.64
N SER A 78 -6.43 -5.02 5.10
CA SER A 78 -6.75 -4.72 3.70
C SER A 78 -5.78 -5.44 2.75
N TYR A 79 -4.49 -5.47 3.11
CA TYR A 79 -3.45 -6.19 2.34
C TYR A 79 -3.28 -7.67 2.73
N ARG A 80 -4.26 -8.28 3.40
CA ARG A 80 -4.23 -9.71 3.74
C ARG A 80 -4.39 -10.58 2.49
N GLY A 81 -3.90 -11.80 2.54
CA GLY A 81 -4.00 -12.73 1.41
C GLY A 81 -3.99 -14.18 1.86
N GLN A 82 -4.29 -15.08 0.92
CA GLN A 82 -4.20 -16.51 1.14
C GLN A 82 -2.74 -16.96 1.07
N GLN A 83 -2.30 -17.68 2.10
CA GLN A 83 -0.98 -18.29 2.17
C GLN A 83 -1.08 -19.78 1.81
N ARG A 84 -0.25 -20.21 0.87
CA ARG A 84 -0.05 -21.63 0.56
C ARG A 84 0.95 -22.21 1.56
N ASN A 85 0.60 -23.32 2.21
CA ASN A 85 1.43 -23.98 3.23
C ASN A 85 2.03 -25.30 2.71
N GLY A 86 2.42 -25.32 1.43
CA GLY A 86 2.89 -26.52 0.76
C GLY A 86 1.82 -27.60 0.69
N VAL A 87 2.03 -28.70 1.42
CA VAL A 87 1.11 -29.86 1.48
C VAL A 87 -0.10 -29.65 2.41
N MET A 88 -0.04 -28.66 3.30
CA MET A 88 -1.14 -28.35 4.22
C MET A 88 -2.18 -27.41 3.59
N PRO A 89 -3.43 -27.41 4.08
CA PRO A 89 -4.45 -26.47 3.64
C PRO A 89 -4.00 -25.01 3.73
N SER A 90 -4.51 -24.21 2.80
CA SER A 90 -4.23 -22.78 2.76
C SER A 90 -4.98 -22.02 3.87
N HIS A 91 -4.32 -21.03 4.48
CA HIS A 91 -4.92 -20.16 5.48
C HIS A 91 -4.72 -18.69 5.11
N PHE A 92 -5.59 -17.82 5.63
CA PHE A 92 -5.41 -16.37 5.47
C PHE A 92 -4.29 -15.86 6.39
N SER A 93 -3.47 -14.98 5.83
CA SER A 93 -2.35 -14.34 6.53
C SER A 93 -2.41 -12.83 6.30
N GLN A 94 -2.09 -12.08 7.36
CA GLN A 94 -2.14 -10.62 7.36
C GLN A 94 -1.06 -10.02 6.44
N GLY A 95 -1.28 -8.77 6.02
CA GLY A 95 -0.23 -7.96 5.39
C GLY A 95 0.91 -7.63 6.36
N SER A 96 2.05 -7.18 5.84
CA SER A 96 3.15 -6.73 6.72
C SER A 96 2.78 -5.46 7.47
N LYS A 97 2.73 -5.53 8.80
CA LYS A 97 2.53 -4.36 9.67
C LYS A 97 3.65 -3.34 9.53
N ARG A 98 4.89 -3.76 9.26
CA ARG A 98 6.05 -2.87 9.09
C ARG A 98 5.92 -2.03 7.82
N VAL A 99 5.47 -2.65 6.72
CA VAL A 99 5.18 -1.93 5.47
C VAL A 99 4.02 -0.96 5.67
N ALA A 100 2.91 -1.43 6.25
CA ALA A 100 1.74 -0.58 6.53
C ALA A 100 2.09 0.62 7.43
N HIS A 101 2.85 0.39 8.51
CA HIS A 101 3.30 1.46 9.41
C HIS A 101 4.15 2.49 8.67
N ARG A 102 5.08 2.04 7.82
CA ARG A 102 5.99 2.94 7.13
C ARG A 102 5.31 3.72 6.00
N SER A 103 4.34 3.13 5.31
CA SER A 103 3.50 3.83 4.32
C SER A 103 2.56 4.84 4.97
N PHE A 104 2.13 4.60 6.22
CA PHE A 104 1.28 5.49 6.98
C PHE A 104 2.03 6.66 7.63
N LYS A 105 3.33 6.49 7.94
CA LYS A 105 4.14 7.48 8.65
C LYS A 105 4.12 8.90 8.04
N PRO A 106 4.21 9.11 6.71
CA PRO A 106 4.17 10.45 6.11
C PRO A 106 2.87 11.22 6.37
N TRP A 107 1.80 10.52 6.73
CA TRP A 107 0.47 11.10 6.99
C TRP A 107 0.20 11.31 8.48
N ARG A 108 1.11 10.88 9.36
CA ARG A 108 1.09 11.26 10.76
C ARG A 108 1.82 12.61 10.88
N GLY A 109 1.11 13.60 11.44
CA GLY A 109 1.74 14.82 11.96
C GLY A 109 2.77 14.49 13.03
#